data_AF-A0A921JPV5-F1
#
_entry.id   AF-A0A921JPV5-F1
#
_cell.length_a   1.000
_cell.length_b   1.000
_cell.length_c   1.000
_cell.angle_alpha   90.00
_cell.angle_beta   90.00
_cell.angle_gamma   90.00
#
_symmetry.space_group_name_H-M   'P 1'
#
loop_
_entity.id
_entity.type
_entity.pdbx_description
1 polymer ?
#
loop_
_entity_poly.entity_id
_entity_poly.type
_entity_poly.pdbx_seq_one_letter_code
_entity_poly.pdbx_strand_id
1 'polypeptide(L)'
;MSTFKNPYKSMNELVESLIKENEELKLKLNNIEEFYQGRINRLIKRFEDEKSNEIQELKNEINCLKSRALANPKKITDKQVNKVKELRALGLSYRKISQKTSLGTTTICRIINGYYD
;
A
#
# COMPACT_ATOMS: atom_id res chain seq x y z
N MET A 1 19.16 80.17 23.33
CA MET A 1 20.08 79.03 23.55
C MET A 1 19.51 77.83 22.84
N SER A 2 20.17 77.36 21.78
CA SER A 2 19.76 76.15 21.05
C SER A 2 19.99 74.93 21.95
N THR A 3 18.92 74.25 22.34
CA THR A 3 18.99 72.97 23.05
C THR A 3 19.38 71.89 22.05
N PHE A 4 20.68 71.70 21.84
CA PHE A 4 21.19 70.55 21.09
C PHE A 4 20.74 69.27 21.80
N LYS A 5 19.68 68.62 21.29
CA LYS A 5 19.31 67.27 21.70
C LYS A 5 20.46 66.35 21.33
N ASN A 6 20.98 65.63 22.32
CA ASN A 6 22.05 64.66 22.12
C ASN A 6 21.55 63.53 21.18
N PRO A 7 22.06 63.45 19.94
CA PRO A 7 21.55 62.51 18.93
C PRO A 7 21.78 61.04 19.32
N TYR A 8 22.80 60.76 20.14
CA TYR A 8 23.10 59.41 20.60
C TYR A 8 22.05 58.85 21.55
N LYS A 9 21.40 59.70 22.36
CA LYS A 9 20.32 59.27 23.26
C LYS A 9 19.07 58.83 22.47
N SER A 10 18.73 59.60 21.45
CA SER A 10 17.62 59.28 20.54
C SER A 10 17.89 58.02 19.70
N MET A 11 19.15 57.76 19.34
CA MET A 11 19.55 56.57 18.60
C MET A 11 19.46 55.31 19.46
N ASN A 12 19.89 55.38 20.72
CA ASN A 12 19.81 54.25 21.64
C ASN A 12 18.35 53.86 21.96
N GLU A 13 17.47 54.84 22.17
CA GLU A 13 16.03 54.60 22.36
C GLU A 13 15.40 53.91 21.14
N LEU A 14 15.80 54.28 19.92
CA LEU A 14 15.35 53.62 18.70
C LEU A 14 15.86 52.18 18.60
N VAL A 15 17.13 51.93 18.93
CA VAL A 15 17.71 50.58 18.93
C VAL A 15 16.99 49.67 19.93
N GLU A 16 16.70 50.15 21.14
CA GLU A 16 15.95 49.38 22.14
C GLU A 16 14.52 49.05 21.66
N SER A 17 13.85 49.99 20.99
CA SER A 17 12.53 49.73 20.39
C SER A 17 12.58 48.65 19.33
N LEU A 18 13.58 48.69 18.44
CA LEU A 18 13.76 47.70 17.37
C LEU A 18 14.11 46.32 17.93
N ILE A 19 14.86 46.25 19.02
CA ILE A 19 15.16 44.97 19.69
C ILE A 19 13.87 44.35 20.23
N LYS A 20 13.04 45.14 20.94
CA LYS A 20 11.75 44.66 21.45
C LYS A 20 10.81 44.19 20.35
N GLU A 21 10.69 44.96 19.27
CA GLU A 21 9.86 44.58 18.12
C GLU A 21 10.37 43.27 17.49
N ASN A 22 11.68 43.11 17.35
CA ASN A 22 12.27 41.87 16.85
C ASN A 22 11.99 40.66 17.76
N GLU A 23 12.02 40.84 19.09
CA GLU A 23 11.65 39.79 20.04
C GLU A 23 10.18 39.40 19.91
N GLU A 24 9.28 40.37 19.80
CA GLU A 24 7.85 40.11 19.56
C GLU A 24 7.60 39.39 18.23
N LEU A 25 8.29 39.79 17.16
CA LEU A 25 8.17 39.16 15.85
C LEU A 25 8.66 37.71 15.89
N LYS A 26 9.75 37.41 16.60
CA LYS A 26 10.22 36.04 16.82
C LYS A 26 9.20 35.19 17.55
N LEU A 27 8.57 35.72 18.60
CA LEU A 27 7.52 35.01 19.33
C LEU A 27 6.31 34.72 18.43
N LYS A 28 5.88 35.70 17.62
CA LYS A 28 4.79 35.51 16.65
C LYS A 28 5.13 34.44 15.61
N LEU A 29 6.36 34.43 15.09
CA LEU A 29 6.83 33.42 14.14
C LEU A 29 6.82 32.02 14.76
N ASN A 30 7.35 31.86 15.98
CA ASN A 30 7.36 30.57 16.66
C ASN A 30 5.94 30.03 16.90
N ASN A 31 5.00 30.89 17.31
CA ASN A 31 3.60 30.50 17.51
C ASN A 31 2.94 30.02 16.21
N ILE A 32 3.27 30.67 15.09
CA ILE A 32 2.78 30.27 13.77
C ILE A 32 3.36 28.91 13.37
N GLU A 33 4.66 28.72 13.59
CA GLU A 33 5.36 27.46 13.29
C GLU A 33 4.78 26.31 14.10
N GLU A 34 4.62 26.46 15.41
CA GLU A 34 4.00 25.46 16.29
C GLU A 34 2.58 25.09 15.86
N PHE A 35 1.78 26.08 15.47
CA PHE A 35 0.41 25.86 15.00
C PHE A 35 0.38 25.01 13.72
N TYR A 36 1.21 25.36 12.73
CA TYR A 36 1.27 24.62 11.47
C TYR A 36 1.88 23.23 11.66
N GLN A 37 2.91 23.10 12.49
CA GLN A 37 3.50 21.81 12.83
C GLN A 37 2.47 20.88 13.48
N GLY A 38 1.66 21.39 14.41
CA GLY A 38 0.56 20.63 15.01
C GLY A 38 -0.54 20.25 14.01
N ARG A 39 -0.81 21.08 13.00
CA ARG A 39 -1.75 20.72 11.92
C ARG A 39 -1.19 19.64 11.00
N ILE A 40 0.08 19.76 10.62
CA ILE A 40 0.78 18.79 9.76
C ILE A 40 0.82 17.42 10.46
N ASN A 41 1.23 17.36 11.74
CA ASN A 41 1.29 16.11 12.49
C ASN A 41 -0.08 15.41 12.59
N ARG A 42 -1.17 16.18 12.74
CA ARG A 42 -2.53 15.62 12.74
C ARG A 42 -2.95 15.08 11.37
N LEU A 43 -2.52 15.72 10.29
CA LEU A 43 -2.77 15.24 8.93
C LEU A 43 -2.00 13.95 8.64
N ILE A 44 -0.71 13.91 8.99
CA ILE A 44 0.14 12.72 8.85
C ILE A 44 -0.47 11.55 9.59
N LYS A 45 -0.82 11.73 10.87
CA LYS A 45 -1.43 10.66 11.67
C LYS A 45 -2.71 10.10 11.06
N ARG A 46 -3.63 10.97 10.61
CA ARG A 46 -4.86 10.51 9.93
C ARG A 46 -4.55 9.70 8.68
N PHE A 47 -3.61 10.17 7.86
CA PHE A 47 -3.22 9.48 6.65
C PHE A 47 -2.58 8.11 6.95
N GLU A 48 -1.73 8.02 7.97
CA GLU A 48 -1.15 6.76 8.43
C GLU A 48 -2.22 5.78 8.93
N ASP A 49 -3.18 6.26 9.73
CA ASP A 49 -4.29 5.44 10.24
C ASP A 49 -5.16 4.90 9.08
N GLU A 50 -5.52 5.76 8.13
CA GLU A 50 -6.29 5.39 6.93
C GLU A 50 -5.56 4.33 6.09
N LYS A 51 -4.24 4.53 5.85
CA LYS A 51 -3.44 3.59 5.07
C LYS A 51 -3.23 2.26 5.80
N SER A 52 -3.09 2.29 7.12
CA SER A 52 -2.99 1.08 7.95
C SER A 52 -4.27 0.23 7.84
N ASN A 53 -5.44 0.88 7.88
CA ASN A 53 -6.73 0.21 7.71
C ASN A 53 -6.87 -0.41 6.32
N GLU A 54 -6.54 0.34 5.25
CA GLU A 54 -6.58 -0.15 3.87
C GLU A 54 -5.67 -1.38 3.67
N ILE A 55 -4.46 -1.35 4.22
CA ILE A 55 -3.53 -2.49 4.19
C ILE A 55 -4.13 -3.71 4.92
N GLN A 56 -4.80 -3.49 6.05
CA GLN A 56 -5.38 -4.57 6.82
C GLN A 56 -6.58 -5.22 6.09
N GLU A 57 -7.42 -4.40 5.44
CA GLU A 57 -8.53 -4.89 4.61
C GLU A 57 -8.02 -5.73 3.44
N LEU A 58 -7.02 -5.23 2.70
CA LEU A 58 -6.41 -5.97 1.59
C LEU A 58 -5.77 -7.29 2.05
N LYS A 59 -5.09 -7.30 3.20
CA LYS A 59 -4.54 -8.54 3.79
C LYS A 59 -5.63 -9.55 4.10
N ASN A 60 -6.75 -9.10 4.66
CA ASN A 60 -7.89 -9.95 4.96
C ASN A 60 -8.49 -10.53 3.67
N GLU A 61 -8.67 -9.71 2.63
CA GLU A 61 -9.18 -10.15 1.33
C GLU A 61 -8.26 -11.19 0.68
N ILE A 62 -6.94 -10.95 0.67
CA ILE A 62 -5.95 -11.92 0.18
C ILE A 62 -6.06 -13.25 0.93
N ASN A 63 -6.23 -13.23 2.25
CA ASN A 63 -6.37 -14.44 3.06
C ASN A 63 -7.68 -15.20 2.74
N CYS A 64 -8.79 -14.48 2.52
CA CYS A 64 -10.04 -15.08 2.08
C CYS A 64 -9.90 -15.73 0.71
N LEU A 65 -9.28 -15.05 -0.26
CA LEU A 65 -9.05 -15.57 -1.60
C LEU A 65 -8.11 -16.78 -1.59
N LYS A 66 -7.02 -16.74 -0.83
CA LYS A 66 -6.12 -17.88 -0.64
C LYS A 66 -6.84 -19.08 -0.05
N SER A 67 -7.66 -18.87 0.98
CA SER A 67 -8.46 -19.94 1.60
C SER A 67 -9.46 -20.56 0.60
N ARG A 68 -10.11 -19.74 -0.23
CA ARG A 68 -11.00 -20.22 -1.31
C ARG A 68 -10.25 -20.97 -2.40
N ALA A 69 -9.04 -20.52 -2.77
CA ALA A 69 -8.20 -21.19 -3.76
C ALA A 69 -7.69 -22.55 -3.25
N LEU A 70 -7.31 -22.63 -1.97
CA LEU A 70 -6.92 -23.88 -1.31
C LEU A 70 -8.09 -24.87 -1.17
N ALA A 71 -9.32 -24.35 -1.02
CA ALA A 71 -10.54 -25.15 -1.00
C ALA A 71 -10.97 -25.69 -2.38
N ASN A 72 -10.33 -25.27 -3.49
CA ASN A 72 -10.60 -25.81 -4.82
C ASN A 72 -9.70 -27.05 -5.09
N PRO A 73 -10.15 -28.27 -4.76
CA PRO A 73 -9.24 -29.36 -4.37
C PRO A 73 -8.75 -30.21 -5.54
N LYS A 74 -8.95 -29.81 -6.80
CA LYS A 74 -8.53 -30.61 -7.96
C LYS A 74 -7.60 -29.82 -8.87
N LYS A 75 -6.44 -29.47 -8.32
CA LYS A 75 -5.28 -29.18 -9.17
C LYS A 75 -4.86 -30.51 -9.80
N ILE A 76 -5.23 -30.68 -11.07
CA ILE A 76 -4.73 -31.81 -11.87
C ILE A 76 -3.22 -31.69 -11.87
N THR A 77 -2.55 -32.76 -11.48
CA THR A 77 -1.08 -32.78 -11.41
C THR A 77 -0.49 -32.96 -12.81
N ASP A 78 0.72 -32.45 -13.03
CA ASP A 78 1.44 -32.64 -14.30
C ASP A 78 1.61 -34.12 -14.64
N LYS A 79 1.74 -34.98 -13.63
CA LYS A 79 1.74 -36.44 -13.78
C LYS A 79 0.44 -36.96 -14.41
N GLN A 80 -0.71 -36.45 -13.98
CA GLN A 80 -2.00 -36.80 -14.57
C GLN A 80 -2.16 -36.25 -15.99
N VAL A 81 -1.69 -35.02 -16.25
CA VAL A 81 -1.65 -34.41 -17.59
C VAL A 81 -0.84 -35.29 -18.54
N ASN A 82 0.39 -35.63 -18.18
CA ASN A 82 1.27 -36.48 -18.98
C ASN A 82 0.66 -37.86 -19.17
N LYS A 83 0.04 -38.45 -18.14
CA LYS A 83 -0.58 -39.77 -18.27
C LYS A 83 -1.74 -39.78 -19.25
N VAL A 84 -2.56 -38.72 -19.27
CA VAL A 84 -3.64 -38.56 -20.24
C VAL A 84 -3.08 -38.42 -21.66
N LYS A 85 -2.03 -37.61 -21.85
CA LYS A 85 -1.36 -37.43 -23.15
C LYS A 85 -0.78 -38.75 -23.68
N GLU A 86 -0.08 -39.52 -22.83
CA GLU A 86 0.41 -40.86 -23.17
C GLU A 86 -0.71 -41.81 -23.59
N LEU A 87 -1.77 -41.91 -22.78
CA LEU A 87 -2.90 -42.80 -23.08
C LEU A 87 -3.64 -42.38 -24.36
N ARG A 88 -3.68 -41.08 -24.66
CA ARG A 88 -4.25 -40.58 -25.91
C ARG A 88 -3.36 -40.92 -27.11
N ALA A 89 -2.04 -40.80 -26.98
CA ALA A 89 -1.08 -41.19 -28.01
C ALA A 89 -1.15 -42.70 -28.30
N LEU A 90 -1.43 -43.53 -27.29
CA LEU A 90 -1.72 -44.96 -27.44
C LEU A 90 -3.09 -45.27 -28.08
N GLY A 91 -3.84 -44.26 -28.53
CA GLY A 91 -5.11 -44.42 -29.22
C GLY A 91 -6.32 -44.73 -28.33
N LEU A 92 -6.22 -44.57 -27.00
CA LEU A 92 -7.38 -44.81 -26.13
C LEU A 92 -8.46 -43.73 -26.30
N SER A 93 -9.72 -44.17 -26.19
CA SER A 93 -10.89 -43.29 -26.16
C SER A 93 -10.99 -42.55 -24.83
N TYR A 94 -11.64 -41.39 -24.81
CA TYR A 94 -11.78 -40.57 -23.59
C TYR A 94 -12.45 -41.35 -22.44
N ARG A 95 -13.38 -42.25 -22.77
CA ARG A 95 -14.03 -43.13 -21.79
C ARG A 95 -13.05 -44.11 -21.14
N LYS A 96 -12.19 -44.76 -21.94
CA LYS A 96 -11.16 -45.66 -21.41
C LYS A 96 -10.09 -44.91 -20.60
N ILE A 97 -9.72 -43.70 -21.03
CA ILE A 97 -8.79 -42.84 -20.28
C ILE A 97 -9.39 -42.43 -18.94
N SER A 98 -10.67 -42.04 -18.93
CA SER A 98 -11.43 -41.68 -17.72
C SER A 98 -11.43 -42.82 -16.70
N GLN A 99 -11.68 -44.05 -17.15
CA GLN A 99 -11.62 -45.25 -16.28
C GLN A 99 -10.22 -45.49 -15.69
N LYS A 100 -9.15 -45.20 -16.43
CA LYS A 100 -7.77 -45.42 -15.98
C LYS A 100 -7.22 -44.31 -15.09
N THR A 101 -7.70 -43.07 -15.24
CA THR A 101 -7.14 -41.88 -14.57
C THR A 101 -8.07 -41.29 -13.51
N SER A 102 -9.30 -41.81 -13.41
CA SER A 102 -10.38 -41.28 -12.57
C SER A 102 -10.71 -39.80 -12.84
N LEU A 103 -10.35 -39.32 -14.03
CA LEU A 103 -10.66 -37.96 -14.50
C LEU A 103 -11.96 -37.97 -15.30
N GLY A 104 -12.73 -36.88 -15.20
CA GLY A 104 -13.90 -36.67 -16.05
C GLY A 104 -13.51 -36.54 -17.52
N THR A 105 -14.39 -36.95 -18.43
CA THR A 105 -14.15 -36.85 -19.87
C THR A 105 -13.95 -35.41 -20.34
N THR A 106 -14.65 -34.44 -19.73
CA THR A 106 -14.47 -33.00 -19.98
C THR A 106 -13.06 -32.53 -19.60
N THR A 107 -12.55 -33.01 -18.47
CA THR A 107 -11.21 -32.72 -18.00
C THR A 107 -10.15 -33.28 -18.95
N ILE A 108 -10.32 -34.53 -19.39
CA ILE A 108 -9.45 -35.17 -20.39
C ILE A 108 -9.44 -34.38 -21.70
N CYS A 109 -10.60 -33.92 -22.17
CA CYS A 109 -10.70 -33.10 -23.38
C CYS A 109 -9.90 -31.79 -23.25
N ARG A 110 -10.04 -31.09 -22.11
CA ARG A 110 -9.27 -29.86 -21.83
C ARG A 110 -7.76 -30.12 -21.76
N ILE A 111 -7.32 -31.24 -21.16
CA ILE A 111 -5.91 -31.64 -21.13
C ILE A 111 -5.36 -31.87 -22.54
N ILE A 112 -6.10 -32.59 -23.37
CA ILE A 112 -5.68 -32.89 -24.75
C ILE A 112 -5.62 -31.63 -25.61
N ASN A 113 -6.50 -30.67 -25.34
CA ASN A 113 -6.53 -29.37 -26.03
C ASN A 113 -5.57 -28.32 -25.45
N GLY A 114 -4.67 -28.69 -24.52
CA GLY A 114 -3.61 -27.79 -24.01
C GLY A 114 -4.04 -26.78 -22.96
N TYR A 115 -5.22 -26.92 -22.33
CA TYR A 115 -5.69 -26.00 -21.28
C TYR A 115 -4.94 -26.16 -19.94
N TYR A 116 -4.04 -27.14 -19.85
CA TYR A 116 -3.27 -27.49 -18.64
C TYR A 116 -1.77 -27.61 -18.95
N ASP A 117 -1.32 -26.99 -20.04
CA ASP A 117 0.10 -26.92 -20.43
C ASP A 117 0.83 -25.78 -19.72
#